data_AF-A0A939BGN5-F1
#
_entry.id   AF-A0A939BGN5-F1
#
_cell.length_a   1.000
_cell.length_b   1.000
_cell.length_c   1.000
_cell.angle_alpha   90.00
_cell.angle_beta   90.00
_cell.angle_gamma   90.00
#
_symmetry.space_group_name_H-M   'P 1'
#
loop_
_entity.id
_entity.type
_entity.pdbx_description
1 polymer ?
#
loop_
_entity_poly.entity_id
_entity_poly.type
_entity_poly.pdbx_seq_one_letter_code
_entity_poly.pdbx_strand_id
1 'polypeptide(L)'
;QRDVFYDFKGKKLTEEVLDELNYQFMRRLEKEGLITLKELYIDGTKIEANANRYTFVWRGSLNYHLAGLLDTIDALYAKYNAFLSENGYGPRYDLGDAHMFVIEGMEKVRKVINENRRRKLTKHKKISNNTVIEIDHCSPLEILKLQKNLERIAEGEGIGFVYGKGKHKPEIQKLYEELEECGIRLMEYKECFEIMGKDRNSYSKTDLEA
;
A
#
# COMPACT_ATOMS: atom_id res chain seq x y z
N GLN A 1 42.77 11.02 10.86
CA GLN A 1 42.36 12.44 10.83
C GLN A 1 40.84 12.68 10.74
N ARG A 2 39.99 11.68 10.45
CA ARG A 2 38.51 11.87 10.49
C ARG A 2 37.95 12.09 11.91
N ASP A 3 38.59 11.53 12.94
CA ASP A 3 38.07 11.53 14.32
C ASP A 3 38.03 12.93 14.96
N VAL A 4 39.06 13.76 14.74
CA VAL A 4 39.24 15.03 15.44
C VAL A 4 38.13 16.05 15.12
N PHE A 5 37.64 16.05 13.88
CA PHE A 5 36.57 16.96 13.45
C PHE A 5 35.21 16.56 14.01
N TYR A 6 34.89 15.25 14.03
CA TYR A 6 33.65 14.77 14.63
C TYR A 6 33.67 14.89 16.16
N ASP A 7 34.83 14.68 16.78
CA ASP A 7 35.00 14.88 18.23
C ASP A 7 34.82 16.37 18.60
N PHE A 8 35.34 17.29 17.77
CA PHE A 8 35.07 18.72 17.92
C PHE A 8 33.57 19.03 17.77
N LYS A 9 32.91 18.52 16.73
CA LYS A 9 31.47 18.75 16.53
C LYS A 9 30.61 18.18 17.65
N GLY A 10 30.96 17.01 18.19
CA GLY A 10 30.17 16.33 19.23
C GLY A 10 30.43 16.83 20.65
N LYS A 11 31.66 17.25 20.98
CA LYS A 11 32.06 17.60 22.35
C LYS A 11 32.33 19.09 22.59
N LYS A 12 32.66 19.85 21.54
CA LYS A 12 33.06 21.27 21.67
C LYS A 12 32.06 22.23 21.03
N LEU A 13 31.39 21.80 19.97
CA LEU A 13 30.36 22.56 19.27
C LEU A 13 28.97 22.19 19.81
N THR A 14 28.77 22.36 21.12
CA THR A 14 27.47 22.13 21.77
C THR A 14 26.42 23.15 21.30
N GLU A 15 25.14 22.85 21.51
CA GLU A 15 24.03 23.73 21.15
C GLU A 15 24.21 25.14 21.75
N GLU A 16 24.57 25.22 23.04
CA GLU A 16 24.87 26.49 23.72
C GLU A 16 26.01 27.29 23.06
N VAL A 17 27.07 26.60 22.62
CA VAL A 17 28.21 27.25 21.95
C VAL A 17 27.82 27.71 20.54
N LEU A 18 26.98 26.95 19.83
CA LEU A 18 26.46 27.33 18.54
C LEU A 18 25.55 28.55 18.62
N ASP A 19 24.68 28.60 19.63
CA ASP A 19 23.79 29.73 19.87
C ASP A 19 24.59 30.99 20.20
N GLU A 20 25.59 30.88 21.06
CA GLU A 20 26.48 31.99 21.42
C GLU A 20 27.28 32.48 20.20
N LEU A 21 27.82 31.56 19.39
CA LEU A 21 28.52 31.92 18.15
C LEU A 21 27.57 32.60 17.14
N ASN A 22 26.34 32.10 17.01
CA ASN A 22 25.33 32.69 16.15
C ASN A 22 24.97 34.11 16.63
N TYR A 23 24.83 34.30 17.94
CA TYR A 23 24.58 35.63 18.52
C TYR A 23 25.73 36.60 18.26
N GLN A 24 26.98 36.17 18.44
CA GLN A 24 28.16 36.99 18.12
C GLN A 24 28.23 37.35 16.64
N PHE A 25 27.90 36.41 15.76
CA PHE A 25 27.85 36.63 14.32
C PHE A 25 26.78 37.66 13.94
N MET A 26 25.55 37.51 14.45
CA MET A 26 24.44 38.44 14.21
C MET A 26 24.77 39.85 14.71
N ARG A 27 25.37 40.00 15.90
CA ARG A 27 25.82 41.31 16.40
C ARG A 27 26.92 41.92 15.55
N ARG A 28 27.81 41.11 14.96
CA ARG A 28 28.83 41.61 14.04
C ARG A 28 28.19 42.12 12.76
N LEU A 29 27.27 41.37 12.17
CA LEU A 29 26.55 41.78 10.97
C LEU A 29 25.74 43.06 11.19
N GLU A 30 25.10 43.21 12.35
CA GLU A 30 24.40 44.45 12.73
C GLU A 30 25.37 45.63 12.83
N LYS A 31 26.53 45.43 13.50
CA LYS A 31 27.56 46.47 13.65
C LYS A 31 28.12 46.95 12.30
N GLU A 32 28.27 46.04 11.33
CA GLU A 32 28.71 46.36 9.97
C GLU A 32 27.56 46.92 9.10
N GLY A 33 26.34 47.05 9.64
CA GLY A 33 25.18 47.58 8.93
C GLY A 33 24.59 46.65 7.86
N LEU A 34 24.94 45.36 7.88
CA LEU A 34 24.51 44.36 6.90
C LEU A 34 23.12 43.79 7.19
N ILE A 35 22.70 43.82 8.46
CA ILE A 35 21.37 43.38 8.92
C ILE A 35 20.82 44.37 9.95
N THR A 36 19.50 44.38 10.15
CA THR A 36 18.83 45.16 11.20
C THR A 36 18.11 44.20 12.16
N LEU A 37 18.41 44.26 13.46
CA LEU A 37 17.77 43.39 14.47
C LEU A 37 16.45 43.96 15.04
N LYS A 38 16.02 45.14 14.58
CA LYS A 38 14.80 45.82 15.04
C LYS A 38 13.52 45.25 14.43
N GLU A 39 13.63 44.58 13.29
CA GLU A 39 12.49 44.10 12.51
C GLU A 39 12.64 42.59 12.30
N LEU A 40 11.66 41.84 12.79
CA LEU A 40 11.60 40.40 12.56
C LEU A 40 10.93 40.14 11.22
N TYR A 41 11.73 39.83 10.20
CA TYR A 41 11.24 39.38 8.92
C TYR A 41 10.95 37.86 9.01
N ILE A 42 9.70 37.53 9.27
CA ILE A 42 9.19 36.15 9.09
C ILE A 42 8.88 36.00 7.59
N ASP A 43 9.92 35.97 6.74
CA ASP A 43 9.74 35.33 5.44
C ASP A 43 9.55 33.84 5.68
N GLY A 44 8.67 33.20 4.90
CA GLY A 44 8.18 31.86 5.16
C GLY A 44 9.30 30.85 5.27
N THR A 45 9.82 30.64 6.49
CA THR A 45 10.75 29.56 6.81
C THR A 45 10.00 28.28 6.50
N LYS A 46 10.42 27.67 5.40
CA LYS A 46 9.96 26.40 4.88
C LYS A 46 9.96 25.38 6.03
N ILE A 47 8.79 25.17 6.64
CA ILE A 47 8.54 24.12 7.63
C ILE A 47 9.05 22.85 6.97
N GLU A 48 10.07 22.26 7.59
CA GLU A 48 10.71 20.99 7.27
C GLU A 48 9.90 20.17 6.26
N ALA A 49 10.38 20.13 5.02
CA ALA A 49 9.77 19.38 3.94
C ALA A 49 9.93 17.88 4.23
N ASN A 50 9.07 17.35 5.12
CA ASN A 50 8.90 15.93 5.26
C ASN A 50 8.14 15.44 4.01
N ALA A 51 8.88 14.95 3.02
CA ALA A 51 8.35 14.48 1.75
C ALA A 51 7.27 13.38 1.89
N ASN A 52 7.18 12.75 3.06
CA ASN A 52 6.19 11.71 3.37
C ASN A 52 4.96 12.24 4.12
N ARG A 53 4.90 13.52 4.49
CA ARG A 53 3.78 14.09 5.26
C ARG A 53 2.47 14.12 4.46
N TYR A 54 2.54 14.27 3.14
CA TYR A 54 1.37 14.27 2.25
C TYR A 54 1.59 13.27 1.12
N THR A 55 1.44 11.98 1.41
CA THR A 55 1.46 10.95 0.37
C THR A 55 0.10 10.86 -0.30
N PHE A 56 0.08 10.99 -1.63
CA PHE A 56 -1.16 10.97 -2.40
C PHE A 56 -1.48 9.57 -2.91
N VAL A 57 -2.76 9.22 -2.83
CA VAL A 57 -3.35 8.03 -3.43
C VAL A 57 -4.06 8.45 -4.72
N TRP A 58 -3.82 7.72 -5.81
CA TRP A 58 -4.33 8.07 -7.14
C TRP A 58 -5.22 6.95 -7.71
N ARG A 59 -6.42 7.31 -8.18
CA ARG A 59 -7.40 6.35 -8.74
C ARG A 59 -6.80 5.45 -9.80
N GLY A 60 -6.13 6.04 -10.79
CA GLY A 60 -5.54 5.28 -11.89
C GLY A 60 -4.46 4.28 -11.45
N SER A 61 -3.77 4.56 -10.34
CA SER A 61 -2.80 3.65 -9.74
C SER A 61 -3.53 2.52 -9.01
N LEU A 62 -4.52 2.84 -8.18
CA LEU A 62 -5.36 1.84 -7.50
C LEU A 62 -5.99 0.88 -8.49
N ASN A 63 -6.63 1.39 -9.54
CA ASN A 63 -7.26 0.59 -10.59
C ASN A 63 -6.26 -0.38 -11.26
N TYR A 64 -5.02 0.07 -11.50
CA TYR A 64 -3.98 -0.77 -12.09
C TYR A 64 -3.57 -1.92 -11.16
N HIS A 65 -3.32 -1.61 -9.89
CA HIS A 65 -2.89 -2.60 -8.91
C HIS A 65 -4.01 -3.56 -8.49
N LEU A 66 -5.25 -3.06 -8.36
CA LEU A 66 -6.42 -3.89 -8.12
C LEU A 66 -6.62 -4.91 -9.24
N ALA A 67 -6.48 -4.50 -10.51
CA ALA A 67 -6.61 -5.44 -11.63
C ALA A 67 -5.60 -6.60 -11.54
N GLY A 68 -4.38 -6.34 -11.07
CA GLY A 68 -3.38 -7.37 -10.83
C GLY A 68 -3.66 -8.23 -9.59
N LEU A 69 -4.20 -7.64 -8.52
CA LEU A 69 -4.66 -8.39 -7.35
C LEU A 69 -5.77 -9.37 -7.74
N LEU A 70 -6.75 -8.94 -8.55
CA LEU A 70 -7.82 -9.83 -9.04
C LEU A 70 -7.27 -10.97 -9.89
N ASP A 71 -6.25 -10.74 -10.71
CA ASP A 71 -5.61 -11.84 -11.46
C ASP A 71 -4.95 -12.86 -10.53
N THR A 72 -4.40 -12.40 -9.39
CA THR A 72 -3.81 -13.29 -8.37
C THR A 72 -4.91 -14.08 -7.64
N ILE A 73 -6.02 -13.42 -7.27
CA ILE A 73 -7.14 -14.09 -6.61
C ILE A 73 -7.76 -15.14 -7.54
N ASP A 74 -7.92 -14.85 -8.83
CA ASP A 74 -8.46 -15.82 -9.80
C ASP A 74 -7.58 -17.08 -9.88
N ALA A 75 -6.25 -16.89 -9.93
CA ALA A 75 -5.30 -17.99 -9.85
C ALA A 75 -5.38 -18.77 -8.53
N LEU A 76 -5.66 -18.10 -7.39
CA LEU A 76 -5.87 -18.76 -6.11
C LEU A 76 -7.15 -19.60 -6.08
N TYR A 77 -8.23 -19.14 -6.72
CA TYR A 77 -9.46 -19.94 -6.84
C TYR A 77 -9.21 -21.21 -7.66
N ALA A 78 -8.47 -21.10 -8.76
CA ALA A 78 -8.06 -22.27 -9.55
C ALA A 78 -7.19 -23.24 -8.73
N LYS A 79 -6.21 -22.72 -7.98
CA LYS A 79 -5.35 -23.50 -7.08
C LYS A 79 -6.15 -24.17 -5.95
N TYR A 80 -7.14 -23.48 -5.41
CA TYR A 80 -8.05 -24.02 -4.40
C TYR A 80 -8.87 -25.20 -4.95
N ASN A 81 -9.50 -25.05 -6.11
CA ASN A 81 -10.27 -26.13 -6.72
C ASN A 81 -9.38 -27.33 -7.09
N ALA A 82 -8.17 -27.08 -7.61
CA ALA A 82 -7.20 -28.12 -7.87
C ALA A 82 -6.82 -28.87 -6.58
N PHE A 83 -6.50 -28.14 -5.51
CA PHE A 83 -6.21 -28.71 -4.20
C PHE A 83 -7.35 -29.59 -3.68
N LEU A 84 -8.61 -29.15 -3.81
CA LEU A 84 -9.77 -29.95 -3.43
C LEU A 84 -9.89 -31.23 -4.27
N SER A 85 -9.70 -31.12 -5.59
CA SER A 85 -9.83 -32.24 -6.52
C SER A 85 -8.73 -33.28 -6.32
N GLU A 86 -7.47 -32.85 -6.23
CA GLU A 86 -6.30 -33.72 -6.11
C GLU A 86 -6.32 -34.54 -4.81
N ASN A 87 -6.84 -33.97 -3.73
CA ASN A 87 -6.95 -34.64 -2.43
C ASN A 87 -8.31 -35.31 -2.21
N GLY A 88 -9.25 -35.19 -3.15
CA GLY A 88 -10.61 -35.73 -3.02
C GLY A 88 -11.44 -35.09 -1.90
N TYR A 89 -11.13 -33.85 -1.53
CA TYR A 89 -11.82 -33.13 -0.45
C TYR A 89 -13.21 -32.63 -0.85
N GLY A 90 -13.45 -32.37 -2.14
CA GLY A 90 -14.75 -31.91 -2.64
C GLY A 90 -15.91 -32.81 -2.16
N PRO A 91 -15.94 -34.09 -2.54
CA PRO A 91 -16.97 -35.02 -2.06
C PRO A 91 -16.91 -35.30 -0.55
N ARG A 92 -15.72 -35.33 0.05
CA ARG A 92 -15.53 -35.67 1.47
C ARG A 92 -16.12 -34.64 2.42
N TYR A 93 -16.01 -33.36 2.06
CA TYR A 93 -16.45 -32.23 2.88
C TYR A 93 -17.72 -31.56 2.36
N ASP A 94 -18.34 -32.09 1.29
CA ASP A 94 -19.48 -31.49 0.60
C ASP A 94 -19.17 -30.07 0.10
N LEU A 95 -18.05 -29.94 -0.61
CA LEU A 95 -17.55 -28.70 -1.18
C LEU A 95 -17.60 -28.79 -2.71
N GLY A 96 -18.26 -27.82 -3.33
CA GLY A 96 -18.23 -27.63 -4.78
C GLY A 96 -17.10 -26.69 -5.22
N ASP A 97 -16.91 -26.58 -6.54
CA ASP A 97 -15.93 -25.68 -7.13
C ASP A 97 -16.25 -24.22 -6.82
N ALA A 98 -15.24 -23.51 -6.32
CA ALA A 98 -15.30 -22.08 -6.08
C ALA A 98 -15.10 -21.31 -7.39
N HIS A 99 -15.88 -20.26 -7.58
CA HIS A 99 -15.77 -19.40 -8.77
C HIS A 99 -15.49 -17.97 -8.35
N MET A 100 -14.60 -17.32 -9.11
CA MET A 100 -14.19 -15.94 -8.87
C MET A 100 -15.39 -15.00 -8.97
N PHE A 101 -15.52 -14.09 -8.00
CA PHE A 101 -16.57 -13.06 -8.01
C PHE A 101 -16.29 -11.99 -9.07
N VAL A 102 -17.35 -11.28 -9.48
CA VAL A 102 -17.27 -10.22 -10.49
C VAL A 102 -17.26 -8.85 -9.81
N ILE A 103 -16.33 -7.98 -10.21
CA ILE A 103 -16.31 -6.57 -9.80
C ILE A 103 -16.74 -5.69 -10.99
N GLU A 104 -17.79 -4.89 -10.78
CA GLU A 104 -18.33 -4.00 -11.81
C GLU A 104 -17.30 -2.95 -12.25
N GLY A 105 -17.25 -2.68 -13.56
CA GLY A 105 -16.34 -1.68 -14.14
C GLY A 105 -14.91 -2.17 -14.38
N MET A 106 -14.53 -3.38 -13.92
CA MET A 106 -13.18 -3.91 -14.13
C MET A 106 -12.86 -4.22 -15.59
N GLU A 107 -13.85 -4.60 -16.40
CA GLU A 107 -13.66 -4.78 -17.85
C GLU A 107 -13.14 -3.52 -18.53
N LYS A 108 -13.71 -2.36 -18.16
CA LYS A 108 -13.28 -1.07 -18.69
C LYS A 108 -11.86 -0.71 -18.23
N VAL A 109 -11.53 -1.01 -16.97
CA VAL A 109 -10.18 -0.81 -16.41
C VAL A 109 -9.16 -1.68 -17.15
N ARG A 110 -9.43 -2.97 -17.34
CA ARG A 110 -8.56 -3.91 -18.07
C ARG A 110 -8.32 -3.44 -19.50
N LYS A 111 -9.38 -2.99 -20.20
CA LYS A 111 -9.28 -2.40 -21.54
C LYS A 111 -8.34 -1.19 -21.57
N VAL A 112 -8.49 -0.25 -20.63
CA VAL A 112 -7.62 0.94 -20.52
C VAL A 112 -6.18 0.56 -20.21
N ILE A 113 -5.94 -0.43 -19.35
CA ILE A 113 -4.59 -0.92 -19.02
C ILE A 113 -3.91 -1.50 -20.26
N ASN A 114 -4.60 -2.36 -21.01
CA ASN A 114 -4.06 -2.98 -22.22
C ASN A 114 -3.76 -1.95 -23.31
N GLU A 115 -4.65 -0.98 -23.51
CA GLU A 115 -4.41 0.12 -24.45
C GLU A 115 -3.23 1.00 -24.00
N ASN A 116 -3.10 1.23 -22.69
CA ASN A 116 -1.94 1.93 -22.11
C ASN A 116 -0.62 1.13 -22.17
N ARG A 117 -0.66 -0.20 -22.34
CA ARG A 117 0.53 -1.02 -22.65
C ARG A 117 0.88 -0.85 -24.13
N ARG A 118 -0.10 -0.95 -25.02
CA ARG A 118 0.06 -0.76 -26.48
C ARG A 118 0.63 0.62 -26.83
N ARG A 119 0.14 1.69 -26.18
CA ARG A 119 0.66 3.05 -26.43
C ARG A 119 2.16 3.21 -26.14
N LYS A 120 2.74 2.41 -25.23
CA LYS A 120 4.18 2.51 -24.90
C LYS A 120 5.04 2.16 -26.12
N LEU A 121 4.50 1.33 -27.02
CA LEU A 121 5.13 0.96 -28.29
C LEU A 121 4.92 2.04 -29.36
N THR A 122 3.75 2.66 -29.39
CA THR A 122 3.34 3.60 -30.46
C THR A 122 3.54 5.09 -30.13
N LYS A 123 4.10 5.42 -28.95
CA LYS A 123 4.38 6.79 -28.45
C LYS A 123 3.17 7.74 -28.44
N HIS A 124 1.95 7.20 -28.39
CA HIS A 124 0.74 8.01 -28.26
C HIS A 124 0.52 8.54 -26.83
N LYS A 125 -0.34 9.56 -26.71
CA LYS A 125 -0.73 10.18 -25.43
C LYS A 125 -1.32 9.15 -24.46
N LYS A 126 -0.99 9.29 -23.17
CA LYS A 126 -1.50 8.42 -22.11
C LYS A 126 -3.01 8.58 -21.95
N ILE A 127 -3.70 7.45 -21.84
CA ILE A 127 -5.14 7.40 -21.55
C ILE A 127 -5.30 7.34 -20.02
N SER A 128 -6.21 8.14 -19.47
CA SER A 128 -6.49 8.13 -18.03
C SER A 128 -7.18 6.82 -17.62
N ASN A 129 -6.80 6.30 -16.45
CA ASN A 129 -7.38 5.06 -15.89
C ASN A 129 -8.30 5.39 -14.70
N ASN A 130 -9.14 6.40 -14.85
CA ASN A 130 -9.91 6.96 -13.74
C ASN A 130 -11.35 6.39 -13.65
N THR A 131 -11.56 5.18 -14.17
CA THR A 131 -12.86 4.50 -14.03
C THR A 131 -13.22 4.37 -12.55
N VAL A 132 -14.44 4.76 -12.19
CA VAL A 132 -15.01 4.51 -10.87
C VAL A 132 -15.35 3.03 -10.79
N ILE A 133 -14.84 2.35 -9.77
CA ILE A 133 -15.05 0.94 -9.50
C ILE A 133 -15.77 0.87 -8.16
N GLU A 134 -16.76 -0.03 -8.06
CA GLU A 134 -17.43 -0.35 -6.81
C GLU A 134 -17.07 -1.79 -6.44
N ILE A 135 -16.45 -1.97 -5.27
CA ILE A 135 -16.15 -3.28 -4.71
C ILE A 135 -17.27 -3.58 -3.72
N ASP A 136 -18.19 -4.46 -4.13
CA ASP A 136 -19.29 -4.84 -3.25
C ASP A 136 -18.80 -5.66 -2.04
N HIS A 137 -19.53 -5.54 -0.94
CA HIS A 137 -19.29 -6.22 0.33
C HIS A 137 -19.31 -7.75 0.22
N CYS A 138 -19.86 -8.30 -0.85
CA CYS A 138 -19.86 -9.73 -1.12
C CYS A 138 -18.46 -10.27 -1.49
N SER A 139 -17.59 -9.45 -2.07
CA SER A 139 -16.29 -9.90 -2.61
C SER A 139 -15.33 -10.43 -1.53
N PRO A 140 -15.17 -9.77 -0.36
CA PRO A 140 -14.35 -10.29 0.73
C PRO A 140 -14.97 -11.51 1.44
N LEU A 141 -16.31 -11.62 1.45
CA LEU A 141 -17.01 -12.74 2.08
C LEU A 141 -16.77 -14.07 1.34
N GLU A 142 -16.67 -14.03 0.02
CA GLU A 142 -16.36 -15.22 -0.78
C GLU A 142 -14.95 -15.77 -0.46
N ILE A 143 -13.96 -14.89 -0.30
CA ILE A 143 -12.59 -15.30 0.12
C ILE A 143 -12.63 -15.92 1.53
N LEU A 144 -13.34 -15.28 2.46
CA LEU A 144 -13.50 -15.79 3.83
C LEU A 144 -14.17 -17.16 3.87
N LYS A 145 -15.13 -17.41 2.98
CA LYS A 145 -15.78 -18.72 2.84
C LYS A 145 -14.77 -19.80 2.43
N LEU A 146 -13.86 -19.51 1.51
CA LEU A 146 -12.80 -20.46 1.13
C LEU A 146 -11.85 -20.74 2.30
N GLN A 147 -11.47 -19.71 3.06
CA GLN A 147 -10.64 -19.89 4.25
C GLN A 147 -11.30 -20.82 5.28
N LYS A 148 -12.58 -20.60 5.60
CA LYS A 148 -13.34 -21.47 6.51
C LYS A 148 -13.41 -22.92 6.04
N ASN A 149 -13.51 -23.13 4.73
CA ASN A 149 -13.47 -24.47 4.16
C ASN A 149 -12.10 -25.13 4.39
N LEU A 150 -11.00 -24.39 4.20
CA LEU A 150 -9.64 -24.89 4.46
C LEU A 150 -9.42 -25.20 5.94
N GLU A 151 -9.93 -24.37 6.85
CA GLU A 151 -9.91 -24.64 8.29
C GLU A 151 -10.63 -25.95 8.62
N ARG A 152 -11.85 -26.13 8.11
CA ARG A 152 -12.63 -27.35 8.31
C ARG A 152 -11.92 -28.60 7.77
N ILE A 153 -11.25 -28.48 6.61
CA ILE A 153 -10.44 -29.57 6.07
C ILE A 153 -9.23 -29.84 6.97
N ALA A 154 -8.50 -28.80 7.38
CA ALA A 154 -7.33 -28.94 8.23
C ALA A 154 -7.68 -29.61 9.57
N GLU A 155 -8.79 -29.22 10.20
CA GLU A 155 -9.30 -29.83 11.42
C GLU A 155 -9.69 -31.30 11.20
N GLY A 156 -10.45 -31.60 10.15
CA GLY A 156 -10.92 -32.96 9.88
C GLY A 156 -9.81 -33.93 9.46
N GLU A 157 -8.75 -33.45 8.79
CA GLU A 157 -7.59 -34.24 8.40
C GLU A 157 -6.47 -34.22 9.47
N GLY A 158 -6.65 -33.48 10.57
CA GLY A 158 -5.64 -33.35 11.64
C GLY A 158 -4.35 -32.63 11.20
N ILE A 159 -4.44 -31.72 10.23
CA ILE A 159 -3.30 -30.97 9.70
C ILE A 159 -3.04 -29.74 10.57
N GLY A 160 -1.96 -29.77 11.36
CA GLY A 160 -1.54 -28.64 12.17
C GLY A 160 -0.81 -27.56 11.37
N PHE A 161 -1.18 -26.30 11.58
CA PHE A 161 -0.45 -25.15 11.02
C PHE A 161 0.85 -24.93 11.80
N VAL A 162 1.92 -24.58 11.09
CA VAL A 162 3.25 -24.38 11.65
C VAL A 162 3.72 -22.95 11.46
N TYR A 163 4.41 -22.42 12.46
CA TYR A 163 4.91 -21.05 12.48
C TYR A 163 6.39 -21.00 12.84
N GLY A 164 7.07 -19.94 12.43
CA GLY A 164 8.48 -19.70 12.71
C GLY A 164 9.45 -20.15 11.61
N LYS A 165 10.69 -19.66 11.72
CA LYS A 165 11.74 -19.83 10.71
C LYS A 165 12.18 -21.30 10.61
N GLY A 166 12.34 -21.80 9.38
CA GLY A 166 12.83 -23.16 9.10
C GLY A 166 11.76 -24.26 9.20
N LYS A 167 10.49 -23.90 9.45
CA LYS A 167 9.36 -24.85 9.39
C LYS A 167 8.78 -24.90 7.97
N HIS A 168 8.50 -26.10 7.49
CA HIS A 168 7.84 -26.28 6.20
C HIS A 168 6.32 -26.24 6.37
N LYS A 169 5.70 -25.16 5.90
CA LYS A 169 4.23 -25.00 5.95
C LYS A 169 3.53 -26.03 5.06
N PRO A 170 2.46 -26.71 5.52
CA PRO A 170 1.65 -27.55 4.66
C PRO A 170 0.97 -26.71 3.58
N GLU A 171 0.61 -27.35 2.47
CA GLU A 171 0.01 -26.67 1.32
C GLU A 171 -1.30 -25.94 1.69
N ILE A 172 -2.14 -26.58 2.50
CA ILE A 172 -3.40 -26.01 2.99
C ILE A 172 -3.19 -24.70 3.77
N GLN A 173 -2.12 -24.61 4.56
CA GLN A 173 -1.77 -23.39 5.28
C GLN A 173 -1.28 -22.30 4.32
N LYS A 174 -0.45 -22.64 3.34
CA LYS A 174 0.02 -21.66 2.34
C LYS A 174 -1.17 -21.07 1.58
N LEU A 175 -2.09 -21.92 1.14
CA LEU A 175 -3.30 -21.49 0.44
C LEU A 175 -4.21 -20.63 1.32
N TYR A 176 -4.38 -21.01 2.59
CA TYR A 176 -5.13 -20.22 3.58
C TYR A 176 -4.53 -18.82 3.75
N GLU A 177 -3.21 -18.72 3.97
CA GLU A 177 -2.51 -17.45 4.19
C GLU A 177 -2.50 -16.57 2.92
N GLU A 178 -2.35 -17.17 1.73
CA GLU A 178 -2.41 -16.45 0.44
C GLU A 178 -3.81 -15.84 0.21
N LEU A 179 -4.87 -16.57 0.56
CA LEU A 179 -6.26 -16.06 0.51
C LEU A 179 -6.47 -14.94 1.53
N GLU A 180 -5.94 -15.08 2.76
CA GLU A 180 -6.01 -14.06 3.80
C GLU A 180 -5.38 -12.74 3.36
N GLU A 181 -4.16 -12.80 2.85
CA GLU A 181 -3.43 -11.62 2.37
C GLU A 181 -4.19 -10.91 1.25
N CYS A 182 -4.74 -11.68 0.30
CA CYS A 182 -5.54 -11.11 -0.78
C CYS A 182 -6.83 -10.47 -0.26
N GLY A 183 -7.50 -11.09 0.70
CA GLY A 183 -8.71 -10.56 1.34
C GLY A 183 -8.45 -9.22 2.05
N ILE A 184 -7.37 -9.14 2.83
CA ILE A 184 -6.93 -7.92 3.51
C ILE A 184 -6.67 -6.81 2.49
N ARG A 185 -5.88 -7.10 1.45
CA ARG A 185 -5.56 -6.11 0.41
C ARG A 185 -6.80 -5.65 -0.36
N LEU A 186 -7.77 -6.52 -0.59
CA LEU A 186 -9.03 -6.16 -1.25
C LEU A 186 -9.85 -5.18 -0.38
N MET A 187 -9.86 -5.39 0.94
CA MET A 187 -10.48 -4.46 1.89
C MET A 187 -9.79 -3.11 1.91
N GLU A 188 -8.45 -3.07 1.90
CA GLU A 188 -7.68 -1.82 1.79
C GLU A 188 -8.04 -1.03 0.52
N TYR A 189 -8.20 -1.72 -0.62
CA TYR A 189 -8.65 -1.08 -1.86
C TYR A 189 -10.07 -0.52 -1.74
N LYS A 190 -10.98 -1.27 -1.11
CA LYS A 190 -12.36 -0.83 -0.86
C LYS A 190 -12.37 0.48 -0.07
N GLU A 191 -11.65 0.52 1.05
CA GLU A 191 -11.51 1.73 1.87
C GLU A 191 -10.93 2.90 1.07
N CYS A 192 -9.91 2.65 0.24
CA CYS A 192 -9.35 3.68 -0.62
C CYS A 192 -10.37 4.28 -1.59
N PHE A 193 -11.26 3.45 -2.18
CA PHE A 193 -12.31 3.94 -3.08
C PHE A 193 -13.41 4.67 -2.33
N GLU A 194 -13.78 4.22 -1.14
CA GLU A 194 -14.74 4.89 -0.26
C GLU A 194 -14.25 6.28 0.15
N ILE A 195 -13.02 6.38 0.66
CA ILE A 195 -12.40 7.67 0.98
C ILE A 195 -12.36 8.55 -0.27
N MET A 196 -11.94 8.02 -1.42
CA MET A 196 -11.82 8.82 -2.63
C MET A 196 -13.19 9.36 -3.14
N GLY A 197 -14.28 8.66 -2.89
CA GLY A 197 -15.62 9.00 -3.40
C GLY A 197 -15.72 8.81 -4.92
N LYS A 198 -16.80 9.31 -5.55
CA LYS A 198 -17.00 9.19 -7.02
C LYS A 198 -16.41 10.38 -7.80
N ASP A 199 -16.30 11.53 -7.16
CA ASP A 199 -15.96 12.79 -7.84
C ASP A 199 -14.45 13.08 -7.91
N ARG A 200 -13.65 12.47 -7.02
CA ARG A 200 -12.19 12.73 -6.94
C ARG A 200 -11.39 11.67 -7.70
N ASN A 201 -10.22 12.08 -8.19
CA ASN A 201 -9.23 11.17 -8.80
C ASN A 201 -8.02 10.87 -7.91
N SER A 202 -7.95 11.55 -6.76
CA SER A 202 -6.89 11.40 -5.77
C SER A 202 -7.30 11.98 -4.42
N TYR A 203 -6.62 11.55 -3.36
CA TYR A 203 -6.69 12.15 -2.02
C TYR A 203 -5.33 12.03 -1.32
N SER A 204 -5.01 12.89 -0.36
CA SER A 204 -3.85 12.71 0.53
C SER A 204 -4.21 11.70 1.63
N LYS A 205 -3.27 10.84 2.03
CA LYS A 205 -3.50 9.92 3.16
C LYS A 205 -3.82 10.61 4.49
N THR A 206 -3.53 11.91 4.59
CA THR A 206 -3.85 12.74 5.75
C THR A 206 -5.22 13.41 5.68
N ASP A 207 -5.92 13.30 4.55
CA ASP A 207 -7.25 13.87 4.39
C ASP A 207 -8.24 12.96 5.13
N LEU A 208 -8.45 13.25 6.41
CA LEU A 208 -9.45 12.58 7.26
C LEU A 208 -10.88 13.10 7.04
N GLU A 209 -11.07 14.05 6.11
CA GLU A 209 -12.37 14.63 5.80
C GLU A 209 -12.83 14.22 4.39
N ALA A 210 -13.93 13.47 4.36
CA ALA A 210 -14.84 13.33 3.24
C ALA A 210 -16.18 13.96 3.65
#